data_AF-A0AAV4DJP0-F1
#
_entry.id   AF-A0AAV4DJP0-F1
#
_cell.length_a   1.000
_cell.length_b   1.000
_cell.length_c   1.000
_cell.angle_alpha   90.00
_cell.angle_beta   90.00
_cell.angle_gamma   90.00
#
_symmetry.space_group_name_H-M   'P 1'
#
loop_
_entity.id
_entity.type
_entity.pdbx_description
1 polymer ?
#
loop_
_entity_poly.entity_id
_entity_poly.type
_entity_poly.pdbx_seq_one_letter_code
_entity_poly.pdbx_strand_id
1 'polypeptide(L)'
;MVPFAVLLVTACLFSSLEASVVKREKNDCPAKCKSEPLDISFIVDSKDSFGFTANTDKNSLEGAINMMPYRSGVTTETGMAIKWYLDNHLPQVRPNVRHVVIVLTDGNSQQPEITKEEAMKAHAQGLDVFAIGVGHEVSKQELHNIASDASENAEKKDTWLFQSKAISLISSNLSPKACQFDPVDISFVIDSSVSIGEQNFTLGLAFIRHFLDSFEINPSSIRVAAIMFGEGVYSNQAMPFDMYQNKEDTLDAILSLRWMHATRTDTGRGIDFMVDQFLPNARPYAAHIGIVITDGKSQEEYRTMESAERARNAGVTMYAVGVGSFDSNLDAEELTNIAGDSARVLTADNYAMLNSIKASLTDITCVGIERSLQSQREVFQAQG
;
A
#
# COMPACT_ATOMS: atom_id res chain seq x y z
N MET A 1 -5.97 39.70 -6.82
CA MET A 1 -5.43 39.00 -8.00
C MET A 1 -4.06 38.48 -7.62
N VAL A 2 -4.02 37.20 -7.24
CA VAL A 2 -2.82 36.42 -6.95
C VAL A 2 -3.09 35.06 -7.63
N PRO A 3 -2.19 34.52 -8.45
CA PRO A 3 -2.37 33.19 -9.04
C PRO A 3 -1.33 32.15 -8.61
N PHE A 4 -1.83 30.95 -8.31
CA PHE A 4 -1.33 29.58 -8.56
C PHE A 4 -0.03 29.03 -7.96
N ALA A 5 -0.21 27.89 -7.26
CA ALA A 5 0.70 26.75 -7.22
C ALA A 5 -0.18 25.48 -7.19
N VAL A 6 -0.04 24.59 -8.19
CA VAL A 6 -0.54 23.21 -8.11
C VAL A 6 0.55 22.40 -7.37
N LEU A 7 0.20 21.33 -6.65
CA LEU A 7 1.17 20.56 -5.85
C LEU A 7 0.84 19.09 -5.99
N LEU A 8 1.28 18.42 -7.05
CA LEU A 8 1.12 16.97 -7.13
C LEU A 8 2.12 16.30 -6.17
N VAL A 9 1.68 15.34 -5.34
CA VAL A 9 2.54 14.57 -4.41
C VAL A 9 2.11 13.11 -4.49
N THR A 10 2.98 12.23 -4.98
CA THR A 10 2.87 10.79 -4.73
C THR A 10 3.59 10.48 -3.42
N ALA A 11 2.88 9.92 -2.43
CA ALA A 11 3.50 9.56 -1.15
C ALA A 11 3.73 8.04 -1.08
N CYS A 12 4.96 7.62 -0.81
CA CYS A 12 5.23 6.33 -0.17
C CYS A 12 5.23 6.57 1.36
N LEU A 13 4.47 5.75 2.08
CA LEU A 13 4.16 5.93 3.50
C LEU A 13 5.40 6.00 4.40
N PHE A 14 5.61 7.16 5.03
CA PHE A 14 6.30 7.31 6.32
C PHE A 14 5.56 8.35 7.16
N SER A 15 5.57 8.15 8.48
CA SER A 15 4.84 8.86 9.54
C SER A 15 5.29 10.32 9.78
N SER A 16 5.59 11.09 8.75
CA SER A 16 5.98 12.50 8.93
C SER A 16 5.62 13.37 7.72
N LEU A 17 4.33 13.61 7.52
CA LEU A 17 3.81 14.67 6.63
C LEU A 17 3.92 16.06 7.29
N GLU A 18 5.00 16.30 8.04
CA GLU A 18 5.21 17.50 8.87
C GLU A 18 6.12 18.56 8.24
N ALA A 19 6.53 18.41 6.98
CA ALA A 19 7.41 19.41 6.38
C ALA A 19 6.97 19.82 5.00
N SER A 20 6.99 21.14 4.79
CA SER A 20 6.86 21.88 3.52
C SER A 20 5.59 22.71 3.31
N VAL A 21 4.94 23.15 4.39
CA VAL A 21 4.24 24.44 4.36
C VAL A 21 4.94 25.38 5.35
N VAL A 22 6.05 25.96 4.90
CA VAL A 22 6.81 27.12 5.41
C VAL A 22 6.73 27.51 6.92
N LYS A 23 7.84 27.20 7.61
CA LYS A 23 8.61 27.85 8.72
C LYS A 23 8.39 27.55 10.23
N ARG A 24 9.45 26.91 10.76
CA ARG A 24 10.24 27.06 12.01
C ARG A 24 9.62 26.76 13.39
N GLU A 25 10.11 25.69 14.01
CA GLU A 25 10.98 25.75 15.20
C GLU A 25 11.89 24.49 15.27
N LYS A 26 13.09 24.65 15.84
CA LYS A 26 14.15 23.63 15.91
C LYS A 26 13.77 22.46 16.84
N ASN A 27 14.15 21.23 16.50
CA ASN A 27 15.11 20.42 17.29
C ASN A 27 15.35 19.02 16.68
N ASP A 28 16.55 18.51 16.97
CA ASP A 28 17.25 17.28 16.59
C ASP A 28 16.45 16.04 16.11
N CYS A 29 16.94 15.42 15.03
CA CYS A 29 16.85 13.97 14.83
C CYS A 29 18.23 13.40 14.45
N PRO A 30 18.74 12.32 15.10
CA PRO A 30 20.11 11.85 14.92
C PRO A 30 20.33 11.18 13.56
N ALA A 31 21.50 11.46 12.98
CA ALA A 31 21.95 10.90 11.72
C ALA A 31 22.13 9.37 11.77
N LYS A 32 21.28 8.63 11.05
CA LYS A 32 21.56 7.42 10.24
C LYS A 32 20.26 6.67 9.89
N CYS A 33 19.47 7.24 8.99
CA CYS A 33 18.55 6.47 8.16
C CYS A 33 19.08 6.54 6.72
N LYS A 34 19.66 5.45 6.22
CA LYS A 34 19.82 5.30 4.76
C LYS A 34 18.46 4.85 4.25
N SER A 35 17.64 5.81 3.82
CA SER A 35 16.32 5.58 3.25
C SER A 35 16.44 5.14 1.79
N GLU A 36 15.61 4.18 1.38
CA GLU A 36 15.27 3.99 -0.03
C GLU A 36 14.78 5.32 -0.64
N PRO A 37 15.00 5.55 -1.94
CA PRO A 37 14.66 6.82 -2.57
C PRO A 37 13.16 7.11 -2.43
N LEU A 38 12.87 8.22 -1.77
CA LEU A 38 11.54 8.78 -1.61
C LEU A 38 11.07 9.34 -2.96
N ASP A 39 10.33 8.56 -3.73
CA ASP A 39 9.86 8.95 -5.07
C ASP A 39 8.69 9.94 -4.98
N ILE A 40 9.00 11.24 -4.93
CA ILE A 40 8.01 12.32 -4.90
C ILE A 40 8.30 13.32 -6.02
N SER A 41 7.40 13.42 -7.00
CA SER A 41 7.45 14.48 -8.02
C SER A 41 6.60 15.66 -7.58
N PHE A 42 7.05 16.89 -7.85
CA PHE A 42 6.29 18.11 -7.61
C PHE A 42 6.10 18.85 -8.94
N ILE A 43 4.88 19.32 -9.21
CA ILE A 43 4.56 20.15 -10.38
C ILE A 43 3.93 21.43 -9.87
N VAL A 44 4.67 22.54 -9.98
CA VAL A 44 4.18 23.88 -9.65
C VAL A 44 3.67 24.60 -10.90
N ASP A 45 4.21 24.26 -12.07
CA ASP A 45 3.79 24.62 -13.43
C ASP A 45 4.33 23.55 -14.40
N SER A 46 3.70 23.34 -15.56
CA SER A 46 4.16 22.48 -16.67
C SER A 46 5.62 22.69 -17.10
N LYS A 47 6.24 23.80 -16.68
CA LYS A 47 7.62 24.20 -16.99
C LYS A 47 8.60 24.00 -15.83
N ASP A 48 8.12 23.89 -14.59
CA ASP A 48 8.93 23.74 -13.39
C ASP A 48 8.49 22.48 -12.64
N SER A 49 9.15 21.38 -12.98
CA SER A 49 8.93 20.07 -12.38
C SER A 49 10.27 19.37 -12.16
N PHE A 50 10.28 18.41 -11.25
CA PHE A 50 11.33 17.43 -11.15
C PHE A 50 10.69 16.04 -11.06
N GLY A 51 11.31 15.07 -11.72
CA GLY A 51 10.82 13.68 -11.73
C GLY A 51 10.94 13.02 -10.35
N PHE A 52 10.24 11.91 -10.18
CA PHE A 52 10.18 11.16 -8.91
C PHE A 52 11.56 10.80 -8.34
N THR A 53 12.52 10.48 -9.21
CA THR A 53 13.87 10.03 -8.82
C THR A 53 14.87 11.16 -8.59
N ALA A 54 14.46 12.44 -8.72
CA ALA A 54 15.40 13.56 -8.65
C ALA A 54 15.89 13.87 -7.22
N ASN A 55 15.09 13.50 -6.22
CA ASN A 55 15.37 13.72 -4.80
C ASN A 55 15.14 12.41 -4.06
N THR A 56 16.15 11.90 -3.38
CA THR A 56 16.08 10.56 -2.75
C THR A 56 15.83 10.63 -1.24
N ASP A 57 15.94 11.81 -0.65
CA ASP A 57 15.72 12.06 0.76
C ASP A 57 14.89 13.33 1.00
N LYS A 58 14.27 13.40 2.18
CA LYS A 58 13.40 14.50 2.60
C LYS A 58 14.08 15.88 2.50
N ASN A 59 15.36 15.99 2.90
CA ASN A 59 16.05 17.27 2.91
C ASN A 59 16.35 17.77 1.49
N SER A 60 16.77 16.86 0.60
CA SER A 60 16.98 17.18 -0.82
C SER A 60 15.67 17.66 -1.47
N LEU A 61 14.58 16.99 -1.15
CA LEU A 61 13.25 17.31 -1.65
C LEU A 61 12.76 18.67 -1.14
N GLU A 62 12.85 18.93 0.16
CA GLU A 62 12.57 20.24 0.74
C GLU A 62 13.42 21.34 0.11
N GLY A 63 14.71 21.06 -0.12
CA GLY A 63 15.61 21.96 -0.81
C GLY A 63 15.11 22.30 -2.22
N ALA A 64 14.73 21.29 -3.00
CA ALA A 64 14.20 21.47 -4.35
C ALA A 64 12.91 22.29 -4.36
N ILE A 65 11.95 21.97 -3.47
CA ILE A 65 10.69 22.71 -3.33
C ILE A 65 10.95 24.18 -2.97
N ASN A 66 11.85 24.44 -2.02
CA ASN A 66 12.17 25.80 -1.59
C ASN A 66 12.86 26.63 -2.68
N MET A 67 13.50 25.98 -3.65
CA MET A 67 14.16 26.62 -4.79
C MET A 67 13.25 26.79 -6.01
N MET A 68 12.02 26.27 -5.97
CA MET A 68 11.10 26.40 -7.10
C MET A 68 10.76 27.87 -7.35
N PRO A 69 11.01 28.37 -8.58
CA PRO A 69 10.68 29.75 -8.90
C PRO A 69 9.17 29.91 -8.98
N TYR A 70 8.65 30.93 -8.30
CA TYR A 70 7.27 31.35 -8.51
C TYR A 70 7.14 32.00 -9.89
N ARG A 71 6.27 31.45 -10.75
CA ARG A 71 5.91 32.05 -12.02
C ARG A 71 4.52 32.66 -11.95
N SER A 72 4.43 33.97 -12.09
CA SER A 72 3.14 34.64 -12.23
C SER A 72 2.49 34.27 -13.57
N GLY A 73 1.34 33.62 -13.53
CA GLY A 73 0.48 33.40 -14.70
C GLY A 73 -0.64 34.44 -14.80
N VAL A 74 -1.34 34.43 -15.93
CA VAL A 74 -2.57 35.23 -16.16
C VAL A 74 -3.83 34.37 -16.21
N THR A 75 -3.70 33.05 -16.35
CA THR A 75 -4.82 32.12 -16.45
C THR A 75 -4.64 30.91 -15.55
N THR A 76 -5.76 30.29 -15.19
CA THR A 76 -5.85 29.06 -14.42
C THR A 76 -6.15 27.88 -15.33
N GLU A 77 -5.14 27.07 -15.65
CA GLU A 77 -5.30 25.93 -16.55
C GLU A 77 -5.16 24.59 -15.82
N THR A 78 -5.94 24.38 -14.75
CA THR A 78 -5.88 23.18 -13.90
C THR A 78 -5.94 21.87 -14.70
N GLY A 79 -6.88 21.76 -15.65
CA GLY A 79 -6.98 20.59 -16.52
C GLY A 79 -5.73 20.33 -17.37
N MET A 80 -5.07 21.37 -17.84
CA MET A 80 -3.81 21.22 -18.60
C MET A 80 -2.67 20.74 -17.70
N ALA A 81 -2.64 21.15 -16.43
CA ALA A 81 -1.66 20.65 -15.47
C ALA A 81 -1.86 19.15 -15.17
N ILE A 82 -3.12 18.72 -14.97
CA ILE A 82 -3.47 17.30 -14.79
C ILE A 82 -3.06 16.51 -16.04
N LYS A 83 -3.47 16.97 -17.22
CA LYS A 83 -3.10 16.34 -18.50
C LYS A 83 -1.58 16.18 -18.64
N TRP A 84 -0.84 17.25 -18.35
CA TRP A 84 0.62 17.23 -18.47
C TRP A 84 1.25 16.21 -17.51
N TYR A 85 0.75 16.09 -16.27
CA TYR A 85 1.19 15.03 -15.36
C TYR A 85 0.90 13.63 -15.91
N LEU A 86 -0.31 13.39 -16.41
CA LEU A 86 -0.69 12.11 -17.01
C LEU A 86 0.20 11.75 -18.20
N ASP A 87 0.53 12.72 -19.06
CA ASP A 87 1.33 12.48 -20.26
C ASP A 87 2.83 12.29 -19.95
N ASN A 88 3.38 12.98 -18.94
CA ASN A 88 4.83 13.07 -18.74
C ASN A 88 5.35 12.33 -17.51
N HIS A 89 4.56 12.25 -16.44
CA HIS A 89 4.99 11.71 -15.15
C HIS A 89 4.40 10.35 -14.87
N LEU A 90 3.11 10.15 -15.16
CA LEU A 90 2.45 8.87 -14.92
C LEU A 90 3.17 7.67 -15.58
N PRO A 91 3.75 7.75 -16.79
CA PRO A 91 4.49 6.62 -17.37
C PRO A 91 5.79 6.24 -16.62
N GLN A 92 6.30 7.13 -15.75
CA GLN A 92 7.56 6.94 -15.03
C GLN A 92 7.35 6.47 -13.58
N VAL A 93 6.09 6.34 -13.13
CA VAL A 93 5.79 5.92 -11.76
C VAL A 93 6.07 4.43 -11.55
N ARG A 94 6.41 4.05 -10.33
CA ARG A 94 6.55 2.64 -9.96
C ARG A 94 5.19 1.94 -10.02
N PRO A 95 5.09 0.72 -10.54
CA PRO A 95 3.85 -0.06 -10.46
C PRO A 95 3.55 -0.46 -9.01
N ASN A 96 2.26 -0.64 -8.68
CA ASN A 96 1.77 -1.18 -7.40
C ASN A 96 2.09 -0.33 -6.15
N VAL A 97 2.29 0.97 -6.33
CA VAL A 97 2.20 1.93 -5.23
C VAL A 97 0.92 2.73 -5.40
N ARG A 98 0.39 3.24 -4.29
CA ARG A 98 -0.72 4.19 -4.34
C ARG A 98 -0.27 5.48 -5.04
N HIS A 99 -0.91 5.83 -6.14
CA HIS A 99 -0.59 7.04 -6.87
C HIS A 99 -1.45 8.19 -6.35
N VAL A 100 -0.80 9.13 -5.69
CA VAL A 100 -1.47 10.30 -5.12
C VAL A 100 -1.16 11.53 -5.96
N VAL A 101 -2.18 12.34 -6.18
CA VAL A 101 -2.11 13.63 -6.84
C VAL A 101 -2.77 14.63 -5.91
N ILE A 102 -2.08 15.72 -5.59
CA ILE A 102 -2.68 16.83 -4.87
C ILE A 102 -2.78 18.01 -5.87
N VAL A 103 -3.93 18.67 -5.91
CA VAL A 103 -4.19 19.81 -6.77
C VAL A 103 -4.41 20.98 -5.85
N LEU A 104 -3.44 21.89 -5.79
CA LEU A 104 -3.58 23.16 -5.09
C LEU A 104 -4.01 24.24 -6.09
N THR A 105 -4.98 25.06 -5.72
CA THR A 105 -5.51 26.12 -6.60
C THR A 105 -6.05 27.28 -5.79
N ASP A 106 -5.88 28.51 -6.27
CA ASP A 106 -6.45 29.72 -5.65
C ASP A 106 -7.52 30.42 -6.49
N GLY A 107 -7.92 29.81 -7.60
CA GLY A 107 -8.99 30.29 -8.46
C GLY A 107 -9.65 29.19 -9.29
N ASN A 108 -10.72 29.54 -10.00
CA ASN A 108 -11.38 28.61 -10.90
C ASN A 108 -10.57 28.41 -12.18
N SER A 109 -10.64 27.22 -12.77
CA SER A 109 -10.11 26.99 -14.10
C SER A 109 -10.87 27.77 -15.15
N GLN A 110 -10.11 28.32 -16.09
CA GLN A 110 -10.65 28.94 -17.29
C GLN A 110 -11.18 27.90 -18.28
N GLN A 111 -10.86 26.62 -18.06
CA GLN A 111 -11.30 25.47 -18.84
C GLN A 111 -11.90 24.39 -17.93
N PRO A 112 -13.07 24.65 -17.30
CA PRO A 112 -13.64 23.74 -16.29
C PRO A 112 -14.07 22.39 -16.86
N GLU A 113 -14.54 22.34 -18.12
CA GLU A 113 -14.92 21.08 -18.77
C GLU A 113 -13.70 20.19 -19.05
N ILE A 114 -12.58 20.77 -19.52
CA ILE A 114 -11.32 20.04 -19.70
C ILE A 114 -10.76 19.60 -18.36
N THR A 115 -10.85 20.45 -17.33
CA THR A 115 -10.43 20.11 -15.97
C THR A 115 -11.16 18.88 -15.44
N LYS A 116 -12.49 18.83 -15.63
CA LYS A 116 -13.29 17.66 -15.27
C LYS A 116 -12.92 16.43 -16.09
N GLU A 117 -12.73 16.57 -17.40
CA GLU A 117 -12.35 15.45 -18.28
C GLU A 117 -11.01 14.83 -17.89
N GLU A 118 -9.99 15.65 -17.66
CA GLU A 118 -8.64 15.19 -17.30
C GLU A 118 -8.58 14.62 -15.88
N ALA A 119 -9.37 15.18 -14.94
CA ALA A 119 -9.54 14.57 -13.62
C ALA A 119 -10.18 13.17 -13.71
N MET A 120 -11.22 13.00 -14.55
CA MET A 120 -11.81 11.67 -14.79
C MET A 120 -10.81 10.69 -15.40
N LYS A 121 -9.93 11.15 -16.31
CA LYS A 121 -8.84 10.31 -16.85
C LYS A 121 -7.85 9.92 -15.76
N ALA A 122 -7.47 10.85 -14.87
CA ALA A 122 -6.62 10.54 -13.74
C ALA A 122 -7.24 9.46 -12.84
N HIS A 123 -8.53 9.59 -12.50
CA HIS A 123 -9.23 8.57 -11.69
C HIS A 123 -9.28 7.21 -12.40
N ALA A 124 -9.55 7.18 -13.70
CA ALA A 124 -9.58 5.95 -14.49
C ALA A 124 -8.21 5.25 -14.58
N GLN A 125 -7.12 5.98 -14.37
CA GLN A 125 -5.76 5.46 -14.30
C GLN A 125 -5.36 5.04 -12.87
N GLY A 126 -6.28 5.09 -11.90
CA GLY A 126 -6.06 4.67 -10.51
C GLY A 126 -5.33 5.69 -9.65
N LEU A 127 -5.41 6.98 -9.98
CA LEU A 127 -4.81 8.06 -9.20
C LEU A 127 -5.80 8.59 -8.17
N ASP A 128 -5.35 8.72 -6.93
CA ASP A 128 -6.06 9.41 -5.85
C ASP A 128 -5.80 10.90 -5.92
N VAL A 129 -6.81 11.64 -6.38
CA VAL A 129 -6.71 13.09 -6.58
C VAL A 129 -7.34 13.82 -5.39
N PHE A 130 -6.53 14.64 -4.71
CA PHE A 130 -6.96 15.58 -3.69
C PHE A 130 -7.05 16.98 -4.28
N ALA A 131 -8.16 17.68 -4.09
CA ALA A 131 -8.36 19.04 -4.60
C ALA A 131 -8.47 20.03 -3.44
N ILE A 132 -7.48 20.92 -3.30
CA ILE A 132 -7.39 21.91 -2.23
C ILE A 132 -7.45 23.31 -2.84
N GLY A 133 -8.56 24.00 -2.59
CA GLY A 133 -8.79 25.38 -3.00
C GLY A 133 -8.48 26.38 -1.90
N VAL A 134 -7.75 27.45 -2.21
CA VAL A 134 -7.41 28.51 -1.25
C VAL A 134 -7.95 29.87 -1.72
N GLY A 135 -8.60 30.60 -0.83
CA GLY A 135 -9.23 31.88 -1.12
C GLY A 135 -10.71 31.76 -1.51
N HIS A 136 -11.35 32.92 -1.61
CA HIS A 136 -12.80 33.00 -1.74
C HIS A 136 -13.30 32.74 -3.16
N GLU A 137 -12.47 32.93 -4.18
CA GLU A 137 -12.83 32.82 -5.60
C GLU A 137 -12.94 31.37 -6.10
N VAL A 138 -12.45 30.38 -5.32
CA VAL A 138 -12.48 28.96 -5.72
C VAL A 138 -13.88 28.36 -5.59
N SER A 139 -14.32 27.68 -6.64
CA SER A 139 -15.58 26.95 -6.72
C SER A 139 -15.44 25.60 -6.03
N LYS A 140 -16.29 25.35 -5.02
CA LYS A 140 -16.36 24.02 -4.39
C LYS A 140 -16.75 22.93 -5.39
N GLN A 141 -17.64 23.26 -6.32
CA GLN A 141 -18.08 22.31 -7.34
C GLN A 141 -16.93 21.93 -8.29
N GLU A 142 -16.03 22.86 -8.58
CA GLU A 142 -14.86 22.55 -9.39
C GLU A 142 -13.89 21.63 -8.64
N LEU A 143 -13.62 21.89 -7.36
CA LEU A 143 -12.81 20.99 -6.53
C LEU A 143 -13.43 19.58 -6.44
N HIS A 144 -14.75 19.48 -6.31
CA HIS A 144 -15.46 18.20 -6.32
C HIS A 144 -15.34 17.46 -7.67
N ASN A 145 -15.26 18.20 -8.78
CA ASN A 145 -15.06 17.60 -10.10
C ASN A 145 -13.61 17.14 -10.31
N ILE A 146 -12.66 17.67 -9.53
CA ILE A 146 -11.23 17.32 -9.60
C ILE A 146 -10.91 16.13 -8.69
N ALA A 147 -11.47 16.09 -7.48
CA ALA A 147 -11.10 15.09 -6.48
C ALA A 147 -11.64 13.69 -6.80
N SER A 148 -10.88 12.64 -6.42
CA SER A 148 -11.30 11.24 -6.60
C SER A 148 -12.50 10.86 -5.73
N ASP A 149 -12.57 11.44 -4.52
CA ASP A 149 -13.75 11.45 -3.66
C ASP A 149 -14.11 12.90 -3.33
N ALA A 150 -15.26 13.37 -3.81
CA ALA A 150 -15.69 14.75 -3.60
C ALA A 150 -16.01 15.10 -2.13
N SER A 151 -16.32 14.10 -1.29
CA SER A 151 -16.67 14.28 0.12
C SER A 151 -15.45 14.18 1.04
N GLU A 152 -14.46 13.36 0.67
CA GLU A 152 -13.28 13.12 1.48
C GLU A 152 -12.02 13.81 0.94
N ASN A 153 -11.91 14.07 -0.35
CA ASN A 153 -10.67 14.53 -1.00
C ASN A 153 -10.76 15.96 -1.57
N ALA A 154 -11.84 16.70 -1.32
CA ALA A 154 -11.98 18.09 -1.74
C ALA A 154 -12.13 19.05 -0.54
N GLU A 155 -11.30 20.10 -0.48
CA GLU A 155 -11.35 21.08 0.61
C GLU A 155 -11.15 22.52 0.11
N LYS A 156 -12.05 23.43 0.52
CA LYS A 156 -11.90 24.89 0.30
C LYS A 156 -11.50 25.58 1.60
N LYS A 157 -10.51 26.47 1.54
CA LYS A 157 -9.99 27.27 2.65
C LYS A 157 -9.98 28.75 2.31
N ASP A 158 -10.26 29.60 3.27
CA ASP A 158 -10.31 31.05 3.06
C ASP A 158 -8.92 31.72 3.11
N THR A 159 -7.94 31.10 3.78
CA THR A 159 -6.60 31.65 4.00
C THR A 159 -5.55 30.56 3.93
N TRP A 160 -4.31 30.92 3.58
CA TRP A 160 -3.13 30.06 3.52
C TRP A 160 -2.68 29.49 4.88
N LEU A 161 -3.30 29.89 5.99
CA LEU A 161 -3.04 29.37 7.34
C LEU A 161 -3.72 28.01 7.63
N PHE A 162 -3.85 27.14 6.62
CA PHE A 162 -4.65 25.91 6.68
C PHE A 162 -3.84 24.63 6.97
N GLN A 163 -2.55 24.77 7.29
CA GLN A 163 -1.57 23.68 7.33
C GLN A 163 -2.10 22.44 8.07
N SER A 164 -2.66 22.62 9.28
CA SER A 164 -3.11 21.49 10.09
C SER A 164 -4.28 20.71 9.48
N LYS A 165 -5.18 21.35 8.73
CA LYS A 165 -6.39 20.69 8.19
C LYS A 165 -6.15 20.01 6.85
N ALA A 166 -5.44 20.65 5.91
CA ALA A 166 -5.08 19.96 4.66
C ALA A 166 -4.13 18.80 4.93
N ILE A 167 -3.13 18.99 5.81
CA ILE A 167 -2.27 17.89 6.24
C ILE A 167 -3.10 16.80 6.91
N SER A 168 -4.07 17.14 7.78
CA SER A 168 -4.97 16.14 8.39
C SER A 168 -5.85 15.43 7.36
N LEU A 169 -6.36 16.11 6.34
CA LEU A 169 -7.17 15.52 5.27
C LEU A 169 -6.35 14.49 4.49
N ILE A 170 -5.20 14.94 4.00
CA ILE A 170 -4.26 14.12 3.25
C ILE A 170 -3.79 12.96 4.12
N SER A 171 -3.29 13.21 5.33
CA SER A 171 -2.79 12.14 6.21
C SER A 171 -3.86 11.17 6.70
N SER A 172 -5.13 11.58 6.89
CA SER A 172 -6.21 10.66 7.28
C SER A 172 -6.70 9.78 6.12
N ASN A 173 -6.73 10.30 4.89
CA ASN A 173 -7.14 9.52 3.71
C ASN A 173 -5.98 8.79 3.03
N LEU A 174 -4.74 9.25 3.24
CA LEU A 174 -3.51 8.54 2.88
C LEU A 174 -3.04 7.58 3.97
N SER A 175 -3.57 7.68 5.20
CA SER A 175 -3.43 6.58 6.15
C SER A 175 -4.04 5.33 5.52
N PRO A 176 -3.42 4.15 5.65
CA PRO A 176 -4.06 2.92 5.25
C PRO A 176 -5.27 2.72 6.18
N LYS A 177 -6.41 3.33 5.83
CA LYS A 177 -7.71 2.75 6.19
C LYS A 177 -7.63 1.37 5.56
N ALA A 178 -7.63 0.28 6.34
CA ALA A 178 -7.79 -1.02 5.68
C ALA A 178 -9.03 -0.92 4.82
N CYS A 179 -8.89 -1.46 3.62
CA CYS A 179 -9.91 -1.26 2.63
C CYS A 179 -11.16 -1.99 3.10
N GLN A 180 -12.27 -1.26 3.14
CA GLN A 180 -13.54 -1.74 3.68
C GLN A 180 -14.19 -2.69 2.68
N PHE A 181 -13.62 -3.88 2.60
CA PHE A 181 -14.07 -4.96 1.75
C PHE A 181 -14.44 -6.14 2.63
N ASP A 182 -15.71 -6.53 2.59
CA ASP A 182 -16.22 -7.67 3.32
C ASP A 182 -17.05 -8.55 2.37
N PRO A 183 -16.96 -9.89 2.48
CA PRO A 183 -16.12 -10.65 3.41
C PRO A 183 -14.70 -10.98 2.85
N VAL A 184 -13.69 -11.12 3.72
CA VAL A 184 -12.31 -11.54 3.34
C VAL A 184 -11.73 -12.58 4.30
N ASP A 185 -11.11 -13.62 3.76
CA ASP A 185 -10.41 -14.65 4.52
C ASP A 185 -8.91 -14.60 4.21
N ILE A 186 -8.08 -14.29 5.22
CA ILE A 186 -6.61 -14.14 5.08
C ILE A 186 -5.88 -15.30 5.78
N SER A 187 -5.08 -16.06 5.03
CA SER A 187 -4.22 -17.13 5.57
C SER A 187 -2.76 -16.72 5.57
N PHE A 188 -2.09 -16.83 6.72
CA PHE A 188 -0.64 -16.69 6.84
C PHE A 188 0.05 -18.06 6.80
N VAL A 189 1.08 -18.17 5.99
CA VAL A 189 1.98 -19.34 5.93
C VAL A 189 3.36 -18.86 6.38
N ILE A 190 3.74 -19.21 7.60
CA ILE A 190 4.84 -18.58 8.33
C ILE A 190 6.00 -19.55 8.45
N ASP A 191 7.16 -19.13 7.96
CA ASP A 191 8.39 -19.89 8.10
C ASP A 191 8.84 -19.92 9.57
N SER A 192 9.20 -21.12 10.05
CA SER A 192 9.64 -21.38 11.43
C SER A 192 11.01 -22.07 11.45
N SER A 193 11.78 -21.90 10.37
CA SER A 193 13.11 -22.50 10.21
C SER A 193 14.17 -21.86 11.12
N VAL A 194 15.29 -22.57 11.27
CA VAL A 194 16.40 -22.18 12.14
C VAL A 194 17.14 -20.94 11.65
N SER A 195 17.10 -20.63 10.35
CA SER A 195 17.73 -19.44 9.76
C SER A 195 17.18 -18.14 10.33
N ILE A 196 15.90 -18.15 10.71
CA ILE A 196 15.19 -16.99 11.23
C ILE A 196 15.74 -16.61 12.59
N GLY A 197 15.70 -17.54 13.56
CA GLY A 197 16.02 -17.25 14.96
C GLY A 197 14.84 -16.67 15.75
N GLU A 198 14.79 -16.95 17.05
CA GLU A 198 13.66 -16.59 17.93
C GLU A 198 13.29 -15.09 17.92
N GLN A 199 14.30 -14.22 17.95
CA GLN A 199 14.10 -12.77 17.96
C GLN A 199 13.44 -12.29 16.67
N ASN A 200 13.93 -12.76 15.53
CA ASN A 200 13.39 -12.42 14.22
C ASN A 200 12.00 -13.02 14.02
N PHE A 201 11.76 -14.25 14.49
CA PHE A 201 10.44 -14.86 14.45
C PHE A 201 9.42 -14.00 15.22
N THR A 202 9.80 -13.51 16.42
CA THR A 202 8.97 -12.58 17.21
C THR A 202 8.68 -11.28 16.46
N LEU A 203 9.68 -10.71 15.76
CA LEU A 203 9.48 -9.53 14.91
C LEU A 203 8.54 -9.81 13.73
N GLY A 204 8.61 -11.02 13.15
CA GLY A 204 7.68 -11.48 12.12
C GLY A 204 6.23 -11.52 12.62
N LEU A 205 6.00 -12.08 13.81
CA LEU A 205 4.66 -12.08 14.43
C LEU A 205 4.16 -10.67 14.76
N ALA A 206 5.05 -9.79 15.25
CA ALA A 206 4.71 -8.39 15.49
C ALA A 206 4.33 -7.66 14.19
N PHE A 207 5.03 -7.94 13.08
CA PHE A 207 4.68 -7.41 11.77
C PHE A 207 3.29 -7.88 11.31
N ILE A 208 2.97 -9.17 11.42
CA ILE A 208 1.64 -9.70 11.10
C ILE A 208 0.57 -9.01 11.93
N ARG A 209 0.79 -8.87 13.25
CA ARG A 209 -0.12 -8.11 14.12
C ARG A 209 -0.32 -6.69 13.63
N HIS A 210 0.76 -5.96 13.34
CA HIS A 210 0.67 -4.58 12.88
C HIS A 210 0.00 -4.41 11.51
N PHE A 211 0.15 -5.38 10.62
CA PHE A 211 -0.61 -5.44 9.38
C PHE A 211 -2.10 -5.63 9.67
N LEU A 212 -2.45 -6.60 10.52
CA LEU A 212 -3.82 -6.91 10.93
C LEU A 212 -4.49 -5.78 11.73
N ASP A 213 -3.72 -4.92 12.41
CA ASP A 213 -4.24 -3.75 13.13
C ASP A 213 -5.00 -2.78 12.22
N SER A 214 -4.70 -2.74 10.92
CA SER A 214 -5.45 -1.90 9.98
C SER A 214 -6.86 -2.44 9.72
N PHE A 215 -7.11 -3.74 9.90
CA PHE A 215 -8.32 -4.44 9.46
C PHE A 215 -9.38 -4.59 10.57
N GLU A 216 -10.65 -4.70 10.16
CA GLU A 216 -11.76 -5.08 11.05
C GLU A 216 -11.94 -6.60 11.06
N ILE A 217 -11.56 -7.23 12.18
CA ILE A 217 -11.56 -8.69 12.33
C ILE A 217 -12.76 -9.13 13.16
N ASN A 218 -13.70 -9.81 12.49
CA ASN A 218 -14.91 -10.39 13.05
C ASN A 218 -15.49 -11.40 12.03
N PRO A 219 -16.41 -12.31 12.41
CA PRO A 219 -16.95 -13.33 11.51
C PRO A 219 -17.66 -12.80 10.25
N SER A 220 -18.21 -11.58 10.25
CA SER A 220 -18.83 -10.95 9.07
C SER A 220 -17.82 -10.27 8.15
N SER A 221 -16.76 -9.71 8.72
CA SER A 221 -15.75 -8.94 7.99
C SER A 221 -14.55 -9.80 7.64
N ILE A 222 -13.44 -9.68 8.38
CA ILE A 222 -12.21 -10.41 8.11
C ILE A 222 -12.03 -11.58 9.08
N ARG A 223 -11.70 -12.76 8.53
CA ARG A 223 -11.25 -13.92 9.30
C ARG A 223 -9.81 -14.24 8.97
N VAL A 224 -9.05 -14.68 9.97
CA VAL A 224 -7.62 -14.93 9.85
C VAL A 224 -7.32 -16.38 10.16
N ALA A 225 -6.51 -17.02 9.33
CA ALA A 225 -5.89 -18.30 9.59
C ALA A 225 -4.37 -18.17 9.57
N ALA A 226 -3.67 -19.04 10.29
CA ALA A 226 -2.22 -19.09 10.30
C ALA A 226 -1.70 -20.52 10.45
N ILE A 227 -0.66 -20.85 9.70
CA ILE A 227 0.08 -22.11 9.82
C ILE A 227 1.57 -21.83 9.80
N MET A 228 2.32 -22.57 10.61
CA MET A 228 3.79 -22.56 10.58
C MET A 228 4.33 -23.76 9.81
N PHE A 229 5.40 -23.54 9.07
CA PHE A 229 6.10 -24.59 8.32
C PHE A 229 7.61 -24.60 8.59
N GLY A 230 8.26 -25.66 8.12
CA GLY A 230 9.67 -25.94 8.32
C GLY A 230 10.08 -27.19 7.56
N GLU A 231 10.52 -28.25 8.25
CA GLU A 231 10.66 -29.62 7.68
C GLU A 231 9.31 -30.31 7.38
N GLY A 232 8.23 -29.67 7.79
CA GLY A 232 6.85 -30.10 7.65
C GLY A 232 5.93 -28.97 8.08
N VAL A 233 4.71 -29.31 8.49
CA VAL A 233 3.74 -28.33 9.03
C VAL A 233 3.49 -28.59 10.50
N TYR A 234 3.41 -27.51 11.28
CA TYR A 234 3.21 -27.58 12.73
C TYR A 234 1.72 -27.42 13.06
N SER A 235 0.93 -28.43 12.69
CA SER A 235 -0.54 -28.40 12.77
C SER A 235 -1.10 -28.24 14.18
N ASN A 236 -0.34 -28.62 15.21
CA ASN A 236 -0.68 -28.39 16.62
C ASN A 236 -0.64 -26.91 17.04
N GLN A 237 -0.14 -26.03 16.18
CA GLN A 237 -0.13 -24.58 16.35
C GLN A 237 -0.97 -23.88 15.28
N ALA A 238 -1.70 -24.65 14.45
CA ALA A 238 -2.53 -24.09 13.39
C ALA A 238 -3.69 -23.29 13.97
N MET A 239 -3.94 -22.13 13.37
CA MET A 239 -5.10 -21.29 13.65
C MET A 239 -6.02 -21.33 12.41
N PRO A 240 -7.14 -22.07 12.42
CA PRO A 240 -8.13 -22.03 11.34
C PRO A 240 -9.02 -20.77 11.43
N PHE A 241 -9.69 -20.43 10.33
CA PHE A 241 -10.47 -19.19 10.18
C PHE A 241 -11.56 -18.95 11.25
N ASP A 242 -12.11 -20.01 11.83
CA ASP A 242 -13.25 -19.97 12.76
C ASP A 242 -12.83 -20.09 14.24
N MET A 243 -11.53 -20.22 14.52
CA MET A 243 -11.01 -20.38 15.88
C MET A 243 -11.27 -19.15 16.75
N TYR A 244 -11.12 -17.95 16.19
CA TYR A 244 -11.28 -16.67 16.90
C TYR A 244 -12.32 -15.79 16.20
N GLN A 245 -13.13 -15.10 17.00
CA GLN A 245 -14.32 -14.38 16.51
C GLN A 245 -14.22 -12.85 16.70
N ASN A 246 -13.11 -12.36 17.27
CA ASN A 246 -12.85 -10.94 17.43
C ASN A 246 -11.37 -10.62 17.22
N LYS A 247 -11.10 -9.34 16.99
CA LYS A 247 -9.76 -8.82 16.70
C LYS A 247 -8.76 -9.10 17.81
N GLU A 248 -9.09 -8.78 19.06
CA GLU A 248 -8.15 -8.88 20.19
C GLU A 248 -7.63 -10.32 20.36
N ASP A 249 -8.54 -11.30 20.43
CA ASP A 249 -8.16 -12.71 20.56
C ASP A 249 -7.35 -13.20 19.36
N THR A 250 -7.71 -12.75 18.14
CA THR A 250 -6.97 -13.11 16.93
C THR A 250 -5.53 -12.59 16.96
N LEU A 251 -5.34 -11.32 17.33
CA LEU A 251 -4.02 -10.70 17.38
C LEU A 251 -3.15 -11.31 18.49
N ASP A 252 -3.75 -11.63 19.64
CA ASP A 252 -3.04 -12.25 20.76
C ASP A 252 -2.66 -13.70 20.44
N ALA A 253 -3.54 -14.43 19.74
CA ALA A 253 -3.24 -15.77 19.26
C ALA A 253 -2.06 -15.78 18.26
N ILE A 254 -2.02 -14.83 17.31
CA ILE A 254 -0.88 -14.66 16.40
C ILE A 254 0.42 -14.45 17.20
N LEU A 255 0.41 -13.57 18.20
CA LEU A 255 1.60 -13.32 19.03
C LEU A 255 1.99 -14.52 19.91
N SER A 256 1.08 -15.46 20.15
CA SER A 256 1.32 -16.65 20.97
C SER A 256 1.94 -17.82 20.20
N LEU A 257 2.01 -17.74 18.86
CA LEU A 257 2.65 -18.73 18.01
C LEU A 257 4.12 -18.91 18.41
N ARG A 258 4.59 -20.15 18.43
CA ARG A 258 5.93 -20.50 18.91
C ARG A 258 6.85 -20.83 17.76
N TRP A 259 8.07 -20.32 17.82
CA TRP A 259 9.12 -20.72 16.89
C TRP A 259 9.42 -22.22 17.07
N MET A 260 9.46 -22.96 15.97
CA MET A 260 9.54 -24.42 15.97
C MET A 260 10.95 -24.94 15.66
N HIS A 261 11.91 -24.05 15.44
CA HIS A 261 13.33 -24.38 15.24
C HIS A 261 13.55 -25.40 14.11
N ALA A 262 12.81 -25.28 13.01
CA ALA A 262 12.85 -26.27 11.95
C ALA A 262 14.18 -26.25 11.20
N THR A 263 14.76 -27.42 10.92
CA THR A 263 16.06 -27.47 10.21
C THR A 263 15.97 -27.26 8.70
N ARG A 264 14.75 -27.14 8.17
CA ARG A 264 14.41 -27.00 6.75
C ARG A 264 13.30 -25.96 6.55
N THR A 265 13.08 -25.61 5.30
CA THR A 265 12.18 -24.57 4.77
C THR A 265 11.37 -25.17 3.59
N ASP A 266 10.45 -26.08 3.89
CA ASP A 266 9.62 -26.75 2.88
C ASP A 266 8.33 -25.95 2.64
N THR A 267 8.45 -24.76 2.02
CA THR A 267 7.38 -23.77 1.81
C THR A 267 6.13 -24.35 1.13
N GLY A 268 6.31 -25.19 0.10
CA GLY A 268 5.20 -25.85 -0.58
C GLY A 268 4.28 -26.66 0.36
N ARG A 269 4.83 -27.26 1.43
CA ARG A 269 4.00 -28.00 2.41
C ARG A 269 3.09 -27.10 3.22
N GLY A 270 3.56 -25.90 3.58
CA GLY A 270 2.75 -24.89 4.25
C GLY A 270 1.59 -24.41 3.38
N ILE A 271 1.88 -24.18 2.09
CA ILE A 271 0.88 -23.78 1.10
C ILE A 271 -0.14 -24.92 0.86
N ASP A 272 0.33 -26.16 0.69
CA ASP A 272 -0.54 -27.34 0.55
C ASP A 272 -1.49 -27.45 1.76
N PHE A 273 -0.98 -27.29 2.98
CA PHE A 273 -1.81 -27.36 4.19
C PHE A 273 -2.88 -26.26 4.23
N MET A 274 -2.53 -25.03 3.85
CA MET A 274 -3.51 -23.94 3.73
C MET A 274 -4.63 -24.32 2.75
N VAL A 275 -4.28 -24.83 1.57
CA VAL A 275 -5.24 -25.26 0.54
C VAL A 275 -6.10 -26.44 1.03
N ASP A 276 -5.50 -27.40 1.70
CA ASP A 276 -6.16 -28.65 2.08
C ASP A 276 -6.99 -28.53 3.37
N GLN A 277 -6.60 -27.65 4.31
CA GLN A 277 -7.19 -27.59 5.65
C GLN A 277 -7.90 -26.27 5.97
N PHE A 278 -7.44 -25.14 5.42
CA PHE A 278 -8.06 -23.84 5.69
C PHE A 278 -9.09 -23.47 4.62
N LEU A 279 -8.73 -23.60 3.34
CA LEU A 279 -9.59 -23.19 2.23
C LEU A 279 -10.97 -23.89 2.19
N PRO A 280 -11.13 -25.19 2.55
CA PRO A 280 -12.45 -25.82 2.62
C PRO A 280 -13.40 -25.17 3.65
N ASN A 281 -12.85 -24.47 4.64
CA ASN A 281 -13.59 -23.74 5.67
C ASN A 281 -13.66 -22.22 5.39
N ALA A 282 -13.13 -21.78 4.24
CA ALA A 282 -13.25 -20.41 3.77
C ALA A 282 -14.68 -20.10 3.32
N ARG A 283 -15.08 -18.83 3.39
CA ARG A 283 -16.39 -18.35 2.98
C ARG A 283 -16.44 -18.35 1.45
N PRO A 284 -17.42 -19.00 0.81
CA PRO A 284 -17.49 -19.09 -0.65
C PRO A 284 -17.51 -17.75 -1.39
N TYR A 285 -18.07 -16.70 -0.78
CA TYR A 285 -18.20 -15.36 -1.36
C TYR A 285 -17.16 -14.36 -0.86
N ALA A 286 -16.17 -14.82 -0.08
CA ALA A 286 -15.10 -13.97 0.40
C ALA A 286 -13.95 -13.91 -0.61
N ALA A 287 -13.18 -12.81 -0.59
CA ALA A 287 -11.85 -12.85 -1.18
C ALA A 287 -10.96 -13.76 -0.33
N HIS A 288 -10.20 -14.65 -0.98
CA HIS A 288 -9.27 -15.56 -0.31
C HIS A 288 -7.85 -15.07 -0.54
N ILE A 289 -7.17 -14.68 0.53
CA ILE A 289 -5.81 -14.13 0.49
C ILE A 289 -4.85 -15.10 1.18
N GLY A 290 -3.73 -15.41 0.54
CA GLY A 290 -2.64 -16.18 1.14
C GLY A 290 -1.37 -15.35 1.21
N ILE A 291 -0.75 -15.22 2.38
CA ILE A 291 0.49 -14.45 2.57
C ILE A 291 1.56 -15.39 3.12
N VAL A 292 2.60 -15.63 2.33
CA VAL A 292 3.77 -16.41 2.74
C VAL A 292 4.84 -15.47 3.28
N ILE A 293 5.36 -15.72 4.48
CA ILE A 293 6.48 -14.98 5.07
C ILE A 293 7.64 -15.95 5.26
N THR A 294 8.77 -15.69 4.61
CA THR A 294 9.96 -16.55 4.64
C THR A 294 11.25 -15.74 4.53
N ASP A 295 12.34 -16.24 5.11
CA ASP A 295 13.69 -15.66 4.98
C ASP A 295 14.62 -16.46 4.08
N GLY A 296 14.11 -17.47 3.38
CA GLY A 296 14.96 -18.45 2.73
C GLY A 296 14.40 -18.99 1.43
N LYS A 297 15.34 -19.50 0.63
CA LYS A 297 15.07 -20.36 -0.52
C LYS A 297 14.57 -21.73 -0.03
N SER A 298 13.43 -22.19 -0.51
CA SER A 298 12.93 -23.50 -0.16
C SER A 298 13.87 -24.59 -0.65
N GLN A 299 14.00 -25.67 0.13
CA GLN A 299 14.76 -26.84 -0.31
C GLN A 299 13.94 -27.76 -1.24
N GLU A 300 12.67 -27.39 -1.56
CA GLU A 300 11.79 -28.06 -2.53
C GLU A 300 11.15 -27.04 -3.51
N GLU A 301 11.94 -26.19 -4.16
CA GLU A 301 11.47 -25.11 -5.09
C GLU A 301 10.39 -25.55 -6.09
N TYR A 302 10.58 -26.69 -6.76
CA TYR A 302 9.62 -27.19 -7.75
C TYR A 302 8.25 -27.49 -7.10
N ARG A 303 8.26 -28.08 -5.91
CA ARG A 303 7.04 -28.32 -5.14
C ARG A 303 6.41 -27.00 -4.71
N THR A 304 7.21 -26.05 -4.21
CA THR A 304 6.72 -24.73 -3.82
C THR A 304 5.98 -24.05 -4.98
N MET A 305 6.54 -24.12 -6.19
CA MET A 305 5.89 -23.63 -7.41
C MET A 305 4.55 -24.34 -7.68
N GLU A 306 4.52 -25.68 -7.68
CA GLU A 306 3.29 -26.46 -7.91
C GLU A 306 2.20 -26.18 -6.86
N SER A 307 2.58 -26.14 -5.57
CA SER A 307 1.67 -25.84 -4.47
C SER A 307 1.12 -24.41 -4.56
N ALA A 308 1.94 -23.44 -4.94
CA ALA A 308 1.51 -22.07 -5.14
C ALA A 308 0.58 -21.92 -6.35
N GLU A 309 0.87 -22.60 -7.45
CA GLU A 309 -0.03 -22.66 -8.61
C GLU A 309 -1.36 -23.29 -8.24
N ARG A 310 -1.34 -24.38 -7.47
CA ARG A 310 -2.55 -25.03 -6.95
C ARG A 310 -3.38 -24.08 -6.09
N ALA A 311 -2.75 -23.30 -5.20
CA ALA A 311 -3.45 -22.31 -4.39
C ALA A 311 -4.11 -21.21 -5.24
N ARG A 312 -3.39 -20.68 -6.24
CA ARG A 312 -3.94 -19.68 -7.16
C ARG A 312 -5.09 -20.21 -8.00
N ASN A 313 -4.95 -21.43 -8.53
CA ASN A 313 -6.01 -22.11 -9.29
C ASN A 313 -7.25 -22.41 -8.42
N ALA A 314 -7.08 -22.51 -7.10
CA ALA A 314 -8.17 -22.63 -6.14
C ALA A 314 -8.82 -21.28 -5.76
N GLY A 315 -8.41 -20.17 -6.40
CA GLY A 315 -9.00 -18.84 -6.19
C GLY A 315 -8.30 -18.00 -5.12
N VAL A 316 -7.15 -18.44 -4.60
CA VAL A 316 -6.40 -17.69 -3.58
C VAL A 316 -5.47 -16.65 -4.24
N THR A 317 -5.61 -15.38 -3.86
CA THR A 317 -4.65 -14.34 -4.24
C THR A 317 -3.43 -14.42 -3.32
N MET A 318 -2.32 -14.91 -3.87
CA MET A 318 -1.08 -15.16 -3.12
C MET A 318 -0.16 -13.93 -3.06
N TYR A 319 0.47 -13.71 -1.91
CA TYR A 319 1.50 -12.71 -1.66
C TYR A 319 2.72 -13.39 -1.05
N ALA A 320 3.90 -12.88 -1.38
CA ALA A 320 5.16 -13.38 -0.84
C ALA A 320 5.92 -12.23 -0.17
N VAL A 321 6.29 -12.42 1.09
CA VAL A 321 7.11 -11.51 1.88
C VAL A 321 8.44 -12.20 2.17
N GLY A 322 9.48 -11.78 1.44
CA GLY A 322 10.85 -12.25 1.63
C GLY A 322 11.59 -11.38 2.64
N VAL A 323 12.30 -11.98 3.59
CA VAL A 323 13.14 -11.25 4.54
C VAL A 323 14.61 -11.62 4.38
N GLY A 324 15.45 -10.63 4.05
CA GLY A 324 16.85 -10.83 3.72
C GLY A 324 17.24 -10.13 2.43
N SER A 325 18.37 -10.54 1.85
CA SER A 325 18.86 -10.01 0.57
C SER A 325 18.86 -11.09 -0.51
N PHE A 326 18.56 -10.69 -1.74
CA PHE A 326 18.70 -11.53 -2.94
C PHE A 326 20.15 -11.93 -3.22
N ASP A 327 21.11 -11.18 -2.68
CA ASP A 327 22.54 -11.51 -2.78
C ASP A 327 22.97 -12.61 -1.79
N SER A 328 22.08 -13.03 -0.88
CA SER A 328 22.43 -13.98 0.19
C SER A 328 21.48 -15.16 0.31
N ASN A 329 20.18 -14.93 0.46
CA ASN A 329 19.25 -15.95 0.97
C ASN A 329 17.85 -15.92 0.33
N LEU A 330 17.49 -14.86 -0.39
CA LEU A 330 16.22 -14.77 -1.11
C LEU A 330 16.35 -15.20 -2.56
N ASP A 331 15.36 -15.95 -3.04
CA ASP A 331 15.21 -16.32 -4.43
C ASP A 331 14.03 -15.55 -5.03
N ALA A 332 14.32 -14.56 -5.88
CA ALA A 332 13.30 -13.72 -6.50
C ALA A 332 12.36 -14.52 -7.39
N GLU A 333 12.86 -15.56 -8.05
CA GLU A 333 12.06 -16.44 -8.90
C GLU A 333 11.12 -17.27 -8.03
N GLU A 334 11.60 -17.81 -6.91
CA GLU A 334 10.76 -18.55 -5.97
C GLU A 334 9.64 -17.68 -5.37
N LEU A 335 9.97 -16.48 -4.87
CA LEU A 335 8.97 -15.56 -4.32
C LEU A 335 7.93 -15.16 -5.39
N THR A 336 8.38 -14.94 -6.61
CA THR A 336 7.49 -14.65 -7.75
C THR A 336 6.63 -15.87 -8.09
N ASN A 337 7.16 -17.08 -8.03
CA ASN A 337 6.42 -18.32 -8.24
C ASN A 337 5.38 -18.57 -7.14
N ILE A 338 5.66 -18.17 -5.90
CA ILE A 338 4.69 -18.19 -4.80
C ILE A 338 3.55 -17.21 -5.09
N ALA A 339 3.86 -15.94 -5.34
CA ALA A 339 2.87 -14.91 -5.57
C ALA A 339 2.09 -15.14 -6.88
N GLY A 340 2.75 -15.64 -7.93
CA GLY A 340 2.26 -15.73 -9.31
C GLY A 340 2.30 -14.40 -10.07
N ASP A 341 2.74 -13.32 -9.43
CA ASP A 341 2.96 -11.99 -10.01
C ASP A 341 4.00 -11.27 -9.16
N SER A 342 5.06 -10.73 -9.78
CA SER A 342 6.11 -10.00 -9.08
C SER A 342 5.60 -8.73 -8.40
N ALA A 343 4.45 -8.19 -8.85
CA ALA A 343 3.72 -7.11 -8.20
C ALA A 343 3.29 -7.41 -6.75
N ARG A 344 3.16 -8.70 -6.41
CA ARG A 344 2.69 -9.19 -5.10
C ARG A 344 3.82 -9.76 -4.24
N VAL A 345 5.07 -9.47 -4.62
CA VAL A 345 6.26 -9.78 -3.86
C VAL A 345 6.73 -8.52 -3.12
N LEU A 346 6.92 -8.63 -1.81
CA LEU A 346 7.59 -7.60 -1.03
C LEU A 346 8.83 -8.19 -0.37
N THR A 347 9.84 -7.34 -0.19
CA THR A 347 11.06 -7.71 0.51
C THR A 347 11.45 -6.69 1.55
N ALA A 348 11.98 -7.17 2.67
CA ALA A 348 12.64 -6.34 3.67
C ALA A 348 14.06 -6.87 3.92
N ASP A 349 15.05 -6.00 4.03
CA ASP A 349 16.45 -6.39 4.23
C ASP A 349 16.68 -7.27 5.46
N ASN A 350 15.83 -7.11 6.48
CA ASN A 350 15.85 -7.88 7.72
C ASN A 350 14.51 -7.73 8.46
N TYR A 351 14.30 -8.56 9.48
CA TYR A 351 13.08 -8.59 10.27
C TYR A 351 12.76 -7.27 11.00
N ALA A 352 13.78 -6.48 11.38
CA ALA A 352 13.55 -5.18 12.00
C ALA A 352 13.00 -4.13 11.01
N MET A 353 13.16 -4.36 9.71
CA MET A 353 12.65 -3.50 8.64
C MET A 353 11.30 -3.94 8.08
N LEU A 354 10.72 -5.06 8.52
CA LEU A 354 9.40 -5.51 8.07
C LEU A 354 8.31 -4.43 8.21
N ASN A 355 8.39 -3.60 9.24
CA ASN A 355 7.41 -2.53 9.42
C ASN A 355 7.48 -1.44 8.32
N SER A 356 8.59 -1.29 7.59
CA SER A 356 8.68 -0.33 6.47
C SER A 356 7.85 -0.77 5.26
N ILE A 357 7.60 -2.07 5.10
CA ILE A 357 6.81 -2.62 3.99
C ILE A 357 5.34 -2.87 4.36
N LYS A 358 4.95 -2.66 5.64
CA LYS A 358 3.56 -2.83 6.12
C LYS A 358 2.58 -2.08 5.23
N ALA A 359 2.86 -0.81 5.03
CA ALA A 359 2.07 0.11 4.20
C ALA A 359 1.80 -0.46 2.80
N SER A 360 2.88 -0.79 2.10
CA SER A 360 2.82 -1.37 0.76
C SER A 360 2.06 -2.68 0.75
N LEU A 361 2.29 -3.57 1.74
CA LEU A 361 1.56 -4.83 1.85
C LEU A 361 0.06 -4.59 2.03
N THR A 362 -0.34 -3.65 2.89
CA THR A 362 -1.75 -3.26 3.07
C THR A 362 -2.36 -2.78 1.76
N ASP A 363 -1.70 -1.86 1.06
CA ASP A 363 -2.20 -1.28 -0.19
C ASP A 363 -2.37 -2.34 -1.29
N ILE A 364 -1.36 -3.18 -1.53
CA ILE A 364 -1.45 -4.19 -2.60
C ILE A 364 -2.41 -5.33 -2.22
N THR A 365 -2.58 -5.63 -0.92
CA THR A 365 -3.56 -6.60 -0.45
C THR A 365 -4.97 -6.10 -0.71
N CYS A 366 -5.23 -4.83 -0.41
CA CYS A 366 -6.51 -4.19 -0.70
C CYS A 366 -6.90 -4.24 -2.18
N VAL A 367 -5.98 -3.86 -3.07
CA VAL A 367 -6.22 -3.91 -4.53
C VAL A 367 -6.52 -5.34 -4.98
N GLY A 368 -5.82 -6.33 -4.41
CA GLY A 368 -6.10 -7.74 -4.70
C GLY A 368 -7.48 -8.19 -4.22
N ILE A 369 -7.89 -7.78 -3.01
CA ILE A 369 -9.21 -8.05 -2.46
C ILE A 369 -10.31 -7.48 -3.38
N GLU A 370 -10.18 -6.22 -3.80
CA GLU A 370 -11.16 -5.56 -4.68
C GLU A 370 -11.34 -6.31 -5.99
N ARG A 371 -10.22 -6.65 -6.67
CA ARG A 371 -10.23 -7.41 -7.93
C ARG A 371 -10.83 -8.80 -7.75
N SER A 372 -10.52 -9.48 -6.65
CA SER A 372 -11.08 -10.79 -6.33
C SER A 372 -12.59 -10.70 -6.17
N LEU A 373 -13.10 -9.74 -5.40
CA LEU A 373 -14.54 -9.57 -5.19
C LEU A 373 -15.28 -9.16 -6.49
N GLN A 374 -14.66 -8.32 -7.33
CA GLN A 374 -15.24 -7.96 -8.62
C GLN A 374 -15.37 -9.18 -9.55
N SER A 375 -14.32 -9.99 -9.65
CA SER A 375 -14.32 -11.21 -10.48
C SER A 375 -15.41 -12.19 -10.04
N GLN A 376 -15.61 -12.35 -8.73
CA GLN A 376 -16.67 -13.21 -8.17
C GLN A 376 -18.08 -12.70 -8.52
N ARG A 377 -18.30 -11.37 -8.49
CA ARG A 377 -19.58 -10.76 -8.89
C ARG A 377 -19.89 -10.97 -10.36
N GLU A 378 -18.89 -10.84 -11.23
CA GLU A 378 -19.04 -11.05 -12.68
C GLU A 378 -19.40 -12.50 -13.02
N VAL A 379 -18.77 -13.48 -12.36
CA VAL A 379 -19.12 -14.90 -12.51
C VAL A 379 -20.57 -15.17 -12.08
N PHE A 380 -21.01 -14.58 -10.97
CA PHE A 380 -22.38 -14.75 -10.48
C PHE A 380 -23.41 -14.12 -11.44
N GLN A 381 -23.12 -12.95 -12.00
CA GLN A 381 -23.98 -12.28 -12.98
C GLN A 381 -24.05 -13.01 -14.33
N ALA A 382 -23.01 -13.75 -14.72
CA ALA A 382 -22.99 -14.53 -15.96
C ALA A 382 -23.78 -15.85 -15.89
N GLN A 383 -24.19 -16.28 -14.68
CA GLN A 383 -24.90 -17.55 -14.45
C GLN A 383 -26.40 -17.38 -14.15
N GLY A 384 -26.89 -16.14 -14.03
CA GLY A 384 -28.31 -15.80 -13.87
C GLY A 384 -28.88 -15.13 -15.11
#